data_AF-A0A6L2LFZ8-F1
#
_entry.id   AF-A0A6L2LFZ8-F1
#
_cell.length_a   1.000
_cell.length_b   1.000
_cell.length_c   1.000
_cell.angle_alpha   90.00
_cell.angle_beta   90.00
_cell.angle_gamma   90.00
#
_symmetry.space_group_name_H-M   'P 1'
#
loop_
_entity.id
_entity.type
_entity.pdbx_description
1 polymer ?
#
loop_
_entity_poly.entity_id
_entity_poly.type
_entity_poly.pdbx_seq_one_letter_code
_entity_poly.pdbx_strand_id
1 'polypeptide(L)' 'MALSDFYTVNNHYKTRIVLHSRDTHGEPLHAPSAALDLLEKQKVQAIIAFESATEAKFLAVLGDEAK' A
#
# COMPACT_ATOMS: atom_id res chain seq x y z
N MET A 1 -2.69 8.41 16.27
CA MET A 1 -2.79 8.09 14.81
C MET A 1 -1.40 7.60 14.43
N ALA A 2 -1.24 6.37 13.93
CA ALA A 2 0.08 5.73 13.81
C ALA A 2 1.17 6.58 13.14
N LEU A 3 0.84 7.33 12.08
CA LEU A 3 1.80 8.22 11.40
C LEU A 3 2.23 9.41 12.26
N SER A 4 1.27 10.04 12.95
CA SER A 4 1.57 11.13 13.88
C SER A 4 2.42 10.62 15.04
N ASP A 5 2.04 9.47 15.60
CA ASP A 5 2.72 8.84 16.73
C ASP A 5 4.18 8.48 16.35
N PHE A 6 4.41 8.00 15.12
CA PHE A 6 5.74 7.76 14.55
C PHE A 6 6.60 9.03 14.55
N TYR A 7 6.07 10.17 14.10
CA TYR A 7 6.83 11.43 14.06
C TYR A 7 6.96 12.14 15.40
N THR A 8 6.08 11.86 16.36
CA THR A 8 6.27 12.30 17.75
C THR A 8 7.52 11.67 18.35
N VAL A 9 7.75 10.38 18.11
CA VAL A 9 8.95 9.66 18.57
C VAL A 9 10.18 10.00 17.71
N ASN A 10 10.00 10.14 16.39
CA ASN A 10 11.08 10.38 15.43
C ASN A 10 11.06 11.82 14.90
N ASN A 11 11.01 12.80 15.79
CA ASN A 11 10.80 14.22 15.44
C ASN A 11 11.89 14.84 14.55
N HIS A 12 13.08 14.25 14.51
CA HIS A 12 14.25 14.71 13.75
C HIS A 12 14.24 14.24 12.28
N TYR A 13 13.33 13.33 11.91
CA TYR A 13 13.22 12.84 10.55
C TYR A 13 12.68 13.94 9.63
N LYS A 14 13.44 14.25 8.58
CA LYS A 14 13.06 15.22 7.55
C LYS A 14 12.26 14.59 6.41
N THR A 15 12.45 13.30 6.18
CA THR A 15 11.69 12.53 5.19
C THR A 15 10.26 12.30 5.68
N ARG A 16 9.27 12.64 4.84
CA ARG A 16 7.85 12.53 5.16
C ARG A 16 7.22 11.33 4.43
N ILE A 17 6.61 10.44 5.19
CA ILE A 17 5.79 9.35 4.68
C ILE A 17 4.47 9.97 4.22
N VAL A 18 4.14 9.74 2.95
CA VAL A 18 2.86 10.14 2.34
C VAL A 18 2.07 8.87 2.07
N LEU A 19 0.87 8.79 2.65
CA LEU A 19 0.00 7.62 2.50
C LEU A 19 -0.96 7.87 1.33
N HIS A 20 -1.01 6.92 0.40
CA HIS A 20 -2.00 6.87 -0.68
C HIS A 20 -2.89 5.65 -0.47
N SER A 21 -4.16 5.87 -0.13
CA SER A 21 -5.14 4.80 0.05
C SER A 21 -5.92 4.53 -1.24
N ARG A 22 -6.25 3.26 -1.46
CA ARG A 22 -7.21 2.79 -2.45
C ARG A 22 -8.19 1.85 -1.76
N ASP A 23 -9.47 2.06 -2.01
CA ASP A 23 -10.54 1.23 -1.48
C ASP A 23 -11.04 0.28 -2.58
N THR A 24 -10.89 -1.02 -2.34
CA THR A 24 -11.35 -2.07 -3.26
C THR A 24 -12.84 -2.37 -3.09
N HIS A 25 -13.50 -1.77 -2.09
CA HIS A 25 -14.90 -1.98 -1.74
C HIS A 25 -15.25 -3.46 -1.48
N GLY A 26 -14.26 -4.28 -1.13
CA GLY A 26 -14.42 -5.72 -0.93
C GLY A 26 -14.52 -6.52 -2.24
N GLU A 27 -14.24 -5.91 -3.39
CA GLU A 27 -14.17 -6.59 -4.68
C GLU A 27 -12.74 -7.06 -4.97
N PRO A 28 -12.44 -8.37 -4.89
CA PRO A 28 -11.08 -8.87 -4.98
C PRO A 28 -10.39 -8.60 -6.33
N LEU A 29 -11.18 -8.43 -7.40
CA LEU A 29 -10.69 -8.12 -8.75
C LEU A 29 -10.25 -6.65 -8.89
N HIS A 30 -10.62 -5.77 -7.97
CA HIS A 30 -10.20 -4.38 -7.96
C HIS A 30 -8.86 -4.17 -7.25
N ALA A 31 -8.46 -5.08 -6.35
CA ALA A 31 -7.18 -5.02 -5.66
C ALA A 31 -5.95 -4.96 -6.59
N PRO A 32 -5.87 -5.74 -7.69
CA PRO A 32 -4.73 -5.70 -8.61
C PRO A 32 -4.66 -4.38 -9.38
N SER A 33 -5.82 -3.87 -9.82
CA SER A 33 -5.90 -2.58 -10.52
C SER A 33 -5.53 -1.43 -9.58
N ALA A 34 -6.00 -1.47 -8.34
CA ALA A 34 -5.63 -0.50 -7.30
C ALA A 34 -4.13 -0.54 -7.00
N ALA A 35 -3.53 -1.74 -6.93
CA ALA A 35 -2.09 -1.88 -6.72
C ALA A 35 -1.28 -1.33 -7.91
N LEU A 36 -1.71 -1.62 -9.14
CA LEU A 36 -1.08 -1.12 -10.36
C LEU A 36 -1.20 0.41 -10.46
N ASP A 37 -2.34 0.98 -10.08
CA ASP A 37 -2.51 2.44 -9.97
C ASP A 37 -1.54 3.08 -8.96
N LEU A 38 -1.33 2.43 -7.81
CA LEU A 38 -0.37 2.90 -6.80
C LEU A 38 1.08 2.81 -7.28
N LEU A 39 1.45 1.73 -7.99
CA LEU A 39 2.80 1.55 -8.51
C LEU A 39 3.10 2.47 -9.70
N GLU A 40 2.20 2.55 -10.68
CA GLU A 40 2.48 3.27 -11.93
C GLU A 40 2.16 4.76 -11.84
N LYS A 41 1.03 5.13 -11.23
CA LYS A 41 0.62 6.53 -11.16
C LYS A 41 1.18 7.24 -9.94
N GLN A 42 1.05 6.63 -8.76
CA GLN A 42 1.53 7.24 -7.52
C GLN A 42 3.00 6.93 -7.22
N LYS A 43 3.59 5.93 -7.89
CA LYS A 43 5.00 5.55 -7.77
C LYS A 43 5.39 5.29 -6.31
N VAL A 44 4.52 4.62 -5.57
CA VAL A 44 4.78 4.27 -4.17
C VAL A 44 5.91 3.25 -4.07
N GLN A 45 6.70 3.33 -3.00
CA GLN A 45 7.80 2.38 -2.74
C GLN A 45 7.34 1.10 -2.08
N ALA A 46 6.18 1.13 -1.40
CA ALA A 46 5.63 -0.02 -0.71
C ALA A 46 4.10 0.04 -0.74
N ILE A 47 3.47 -1.13 -0.84
CA ILE A 47 2.03 -1.32 -0.74
C ILE A 47 1.76 -2.18 0.49
N ILE A 48 0.87 -1.71 1.36
CA ILE A 48 0.37 -2.47 2.50
C ILE A 48 -1.09 -2.79 2.19
N ALA A 49 -1.43 -4.08 2.19
CA ALA A 49 -2.81 -4.53 2.05
C ALA A 49 -3.37 -4.99 3.38
N PHE A 50 -4.65 -4.68 3.57
CA PHE A 50 -5.44 -5.14 4.70
C PHE A 50 -6.44 -6.16 4.16
N GLU A 51 -6.37 -7.39 4.64
CA GLU A 51 -6.73 -8.55 3.86
C GLU A 51 -8.18 -9.04 4.12
N SER A 52 -8.96 -9.21 3.04
CA SER A 52 -9.73 -10.46 2.85
C SER A 52 -8.82 -11.46 2.13
N ALA A 53 -8.79 -12.74 2.57
CA ALA A 53 -7.74 -13.75 2.24
C ALA A 53 -7.45 -14.00 0.74
N THR A 54 -8.26 -13.41 -0.14
CA THR A 54 -8.15 -13.46 -1.59
C THR A 54 -7.28 -12.34 -2.15
N GLU A 55 -7.28 -11.16 -1.52
CA GLU A 55 -6.55 -9.98 -2.01
C GLU A 55 -5.05 -10.08 -1.73
N ALA A 56 -4.60 -10.57 -0.56
CA ALA A 56 -3.15 -10.69 -0.34
C ALA A 56 -2.53 -11.86 -1.11
N LYS A 57 -3.28 -12.92 -1.42
CA LYS A 57 -2.83 -13.95 -2.37
C LYS A 57 -2.52 -13.34 -3.75
N PHE A 58 -3.33 -12.41 -4.20
CA PHE A 58 -3.12 -11.77 -5.50
C PHE A 58 -1.94 -10.78 -5.49
N LEU A 59 -1.81 -10.01 -4.41
CA LEU A 59 -0.66 -9.10 -4.24
C LEU A 59 0.66 -9.85 -4.08
N ALA A 60 0.66 -11.04 -3.46
CA ALA A 60 1.83 -11.90 -3.40
C ALA A 60 2.29 -12.35 -4.79
N VAL A 61 1.35 -12.70 -5.69
CA VAL A 61 1.66 -13.03 -7.09
C VAL A 61 2.27 -11.83 -7.82
N LEU A 62 1.71 -10.63 -7.65
CA LEU A 62 2.28 -9.41 -8.25
C LEU A 62 3.68 -9.08 -7.70
N GLY A 63 3.93 -9.33 -6.42
CA GLY A 63 5.24 -9.13 -5.81
C GLY A 63 6.31 -10.13 -6.30
N ASP A 64 5.91 -11.36 -6.64
CA ASP A 64 6.81 -12.39 -7.18
C ASP A 64 7.12 -12.17 -8.66
N GLU A 65 6.13 -11.71 -9.46
CA GLU A 65 6.30 -11.36 -10.88
C GLU A 65 7.11 -10.06 -11.10
N ALA A 66 7.16 -9.16 -10.12
CA ALA A 66 7.92 -7.91 -10.20
C ALA A 66 9.43 -8.07 -9.90
N LYS A 67 9.91 -9.31 -9.77
CA LYS A 67 11.30 -9.66 -9.42
C LYS A 67 12.14 -9.94 -10.66
#